data_AF-A0A1D9G8V5-F1
#
_entry.id   AF-A0A1D9G8V5-F1
#
_cell.length_a   1.000
_cell.length_b   1.000
_cell.length_c   1.000
_cell.angle_alpha   90.00
_cell.angle_beta   90.00
_cell.angle_gamma   90.00
#
_symmetry.space_group_name_H-M   'P 1'
#
loop_
_entity.id
_entity.type
_entity.pdbx_description
1 polymer ?
#
loop_
_entity_poly.entity_id
_entity_poly.type
_entity_poly.pdbx_seq_one_letter_code
_entity_poly.pdbx_strand_id
1 'polypeptide(L)'
;MPELIEAKSSRKRSIILAMIVARILDTRSKFATARGLNKETFFSSLSKLLGLEYASEDELYEALDWLLARQESLENKLAKKHLSEGSLAGLKL
;
A
#
# COMPACT_ATOMS: atom_id res chain seq x y z
N MET A 1 10.13 -3.93 -3.19
CA MET A 1 10.10 -3.11 -4.42
C MET A 1 8.95 -2.11 -4.37
N PRO A 2 9.08 -1.04 -3.58
CA PRO A 2 8.12 0.07 -3.62
C PRO A 2 7.96 0.67 -5.02
N GLU A 3 8.97 0.53 -5.89
CA GLU A 3 8.99 1.00 -7.27
C GLU A 3 7.90 0.36 -8.15
N LEU A 4 7.43 -0.83 -7.76
CA LEU A 4 6.33 -1.51 -8.44
C LEU A 4 5.03 -0.71 -8.30
N ILE A 5 4.72 -0.24 -7.09
CA ILE A 5 3.53 0.57 -6.79
C ILE A 5 3.65 1.91 -7.54
N GLU A 6 4.79 2.56 -7.37
CA GLU A 6 5.16 3.74 -8.13
C GLU A 6 6.68 3.95 -8.12
N ALA A 7 7.25 4.21 -9.30
CA ALA A 7 8.69 4.40 -9.46
C ALA A 7 9.23 5.56 -8.62
N LYS A 8 8.55 6.71 -8.66
CA LYS A 8 8.89 7.87 -7.83
C LYS A 8 8.36 7.69 -6.41
N SER A 9 9.12 8.19 -5.44
CA SER A 9 8.60 8.36 -4.08
C SER A 9 7.44 9.34 -4.09
N SER A 10 6.29 8.92 -3.56
CA SER A 10 5.13 9.75 -3.35
C SER A 10 4.49 9.43 -2.01
N ARG A 11 3.74 10.39 -1.47
CA ARG A 11 2.99 10.19 -0.23
C ARG A 11 2.01 9.02 -0.32
N LYS A 12 1.30 8.91 -1.45
CA LYS A 12 0.36 7.79 -1.72
C LYS A 12 1.08 6.44 -1.73
N ARG A 13 2.26 6.34 -2.35
CA ARG A 13 3.10 5.14 -2.30
C ARG A 13 3.50 4.77 -0.87
N SER A 14 3.96 5.74 -0.07
CA SER A 14 4.33 5.51 1.32
C SER A 14 3.14 5.03 2.15
N ILE A 15 1.96 5.64 1.97
CA ILE A 15 0.73 5.24 2.66
C ILE A 15 0.34 3.80 2.31
N ILE A 16 0.29 3.46 1.02
CA ILE A 16 -0.03 2.08 0.59
C ILE A 16 0.98 1.08 1.15
N LEU A 17 2.27 1.40 1.11
CA LEU A 17 3.30 0.51 1.66
C LEU A 17 3.12 0.34 3.18
N ALA A 18 2.80 1.41 3.90
CA ALA A 18 2.50 1.36 5.33
C ALA A 18 1.30 0.45 5.61
N MET A 19 0.23 0.56 4.82
CA MET A 19 -0.97 -0.28 4.98
C MET A 19 -0.69 -1.76 4.68
N ILE A 20 0.10 -2.07 3.64
CA ILE A 20 0.51 -3.44 3.31
C ILE A 20 1.35 -4.02 4.46
N VAL A 21 2.37 -3.29 4.92
CA VAL A 21 3.25 -3.75 6.01
C VAL A 21 2.46 -3.90 7.31
N ALA A 22 1.58 -2.94 7.64
CA ALA A 22 0.70 -3.04 8.80
C ALA A 22 -0.18 -4.29 8.72
N ARG A 23 -0.77 -4.59 7.55
CA ARG A 23 -1.60 -5.79 7.36
C ARG A 23 -0.83 -7.10 7.57
N ILE A 24 0.46 -7.14 7.22
CA ILE A 24 1.34 -8.30 7.43
C ILE A 24 1.73 -8.43 8.91
N LEU A 25 2.11 -7.34 9.57
CA LEU A 25 2.60 -7.34 10.95
C LEU A 25 1.49 -7.51 11.98
N ASP A 26 0.37 -6.81 11.80
CA ASP A 26 -0.77 -6.81 12.72
C ASP A 26 -2.05 -6.44 11.95
N THR A 27 -2.83 -7.47 11.60
CA THR A 27 -4.07 -7.29 10.86
C THR A 27 -5.10 -6.55 11.71
N ARG A 28 -5.37 -5.29 11.35
CA ARG A 28 -6.41 -4.46 11.97
C ARG A 28 -7.29 -3.75 10.94
N SER A 29 -8.31 -3.06 11.43
CA SER A 29 -9.16 -2.19 10.61
C SER A 29 -8.38 -0.98 10.06
N LYS A 30 -8.87 -0.36 8.98
CA LYS A 30 -8.26 0.84 8.37
C LYS A 30 -8.10 1.99 9.39
N PHE A 31 -9.11 2.21 10.23
CA PHE A 31 -9.09 3.20 11.30
C PHE A 31 -8.00 2.92 12.35
N ALA A 32 -7.86 1.65 12.77
CA ALA A 32 -6.81 1.26 13.69
C ALA A 32 -5.41 1.43 13.08
N THR A 33 -5.27 1.21 11.78
CA THR A 33 -4.02 1.49 11.04
C THR A 33 -3.71 2.98 10.98
N ALA A 34 -4.69 3.85 10.64
CA ALA A 34 -4.50 5.31 10.68
C ALA A 34 -4.03 5.80 12.05
N ARG A 35 -4.66 5.29 13.12
CA ARG A 35 -4.25 5.59 14.49
C ARG A 35 -2.83 5.09 14.80
N GLY A 36 -2.48 3.88 14.39
CA GLY A 36 -1.13 3.35 14.55
C GLY A 36 -0.06 4.13 13.76
N LEU A 37 -0.46 4.91 12.75
CA LEU A 37 0.40 5.77 11.94
C LEU A 37 0.53 7.22 12.47
N ASN A 38 -0.33 7.63 13.41
CA ASN A 38 -0.34 8.99 13.96
C ASN A 38 0.72 9.16 15.06
N LYS A 39 1.55 10.20 14.93
CA LYS A 39 2.62 10.60 15.85
C LYS A 39 2.25 10.56 17.34
N GLU A 40 1.02 10.91 17.71
CA GLU A 40 0.57 10.94 19.11
C GLU A 40 0.11 9.57 19.65
N THR A 41 -0.27 8.66 18.75
CA THR A 41 -0.81 7.33 19.09
C THR A 41 0.05 6.20 18.52
N PHE A 42 1.33 6.48 18.30
CA PHE A 42 2.25 5.59 17.62
C PHE A 42 2.53 4.33 18.46
N PHE A 43 2.21 3.16 17.91
CA PHE A 43 2.58 1.86 18.50
C PHE A 43 3.60 1.09 17.65
N SER A 44 4.13 1.69 16.57
CA SER A 44 5.05 1.06 15.62
C SER A 44 6.33 1.89 15.45
N SER A 45 7.23 1.56 14.52
CA SER A 45 8.29 2.46 13.99
C SER A 45 8.09 2.73 12.48
N LEU A 46 7.01 2.17 11.92
CA LEU A 46 6.75 2.05 10.48
C LEU A 46 6.59 3.40 9.76
N SER A 47 6.00 4.39 10.41
CA SER A 47 5.74 5.70 9.81
C SER A 47 7.04 6.46 9.62
N LYS A 48 7.92 6.47 10.63
CA LYS A 48 9.26 7.04 10.56
C LYS A 48 10.09 6.39 9.46
N LEU A 49 10.03 5.07 9.32
CA LEU A 49 10.74 4.34 8.25
C LEU A 49 10.27 4.75 6.85
N LEU A 50 8.99 5.11 6.71
CA LEU A 50 8.36 5.47 5.44
C LEU A 50 8.26 6.99 5.19
N GLY A 51 8.83 7.81 6.08
CA GLY A 51 8.74 9.26 6.02
C GLY A 51 7.32 9.80 6.21
N LEU A 52 6.46 9.04 6.89
CA LEU A 52 5.11 9.44 7.27
C LEU A 52 5.15 9.89 8.72
N GLU A 53 4.84 11.15 9.02
CA GLU A 53 4.62 11.57 10.42
C GLU A 53 3.19 11.30 10.88
N TYR A 54 2.26 11.30 9.93
CA TYR A 54 0.83 11.14 10.12
C TYR A 54 0.18 10.73 8.78
N ALA A 55 -0.91 9.98 8.85
CA ALA A 55 -1.85 9.78 7.76
C ALA A 55 -3.27 9.76 8.33
N SER A 56 -4.15 10.62 7.82
CA SER A 56 -5.57 10.58 8.22
C SER A 56 -6.29 9.38 7.60
N GLU A 57 -7.47 9.06 8.12
CA GLU A 57 -8.33 8.05 7.50
C GLU A 57 -8.69 8.41 6.05
N ASP A 58 -8.97 9.69 5.77
CA ASP A 58 -9.24 10.17 4.41
C ASP A 58 -8.05 9.95 3.48
N GLU A 59 -6.83 10.23 3.95
CA GLU A 59 -5.62 9.98 3.15
C GLU A 59 -5.39 8.48 2.89
N LEU A 60 -5.82 7.60 3.81
CA LEU A 60 -5.82 6.16 3.55
C LEU A 60 -6.82 5.79 2.46
N TYR A 61 -8.03 6.34 2.49
CA TYR A 61 -9.05 6.08 1.47
C TYR A 61 -8.63 6.63 0.10
N GLU A 62 -8.13 7.87 0.03
CA GLU A 62 -7.60 8.44 -1.20
C GLU A 62 -6.44 7.60 -1.79
N ALA A 63 -5.56 7.09 -0.93
CA ALA A 63 -4.47 6.24 -1.36
C ALA A 63 -4.99 4.90 -1.90
N LEU A 64 -6.03 4.32 -1.28
CA LEU A 64 -6.68 3.10 -1.76
C LEU A 64 -7.40 3.29 -3.09
N ASP A 65 -8.13 4.39 -3.26
CA ASP A 65 -8.79 4.72 -4.53
C ASP A 65 -7.76 4.93 -5.64
N TRP A 66 -6.67 5.61 -5.32
CA TRP A 66 -5.54 5.76 -6.23
C TRP A 66 -4.89 4.42 -6.60
N LEU A 67 -4.78 3.49 -5.64
CA LEU A 67 -4.25 2.15 -5.90
C LEU A 67 -5.21 1.33 -6.77
N LEU A 68 -6.52 1.39 -6.48
CA LEU A 68 -7.57 0.68 -7.19
C LEU A 68 -7.62 1.09 -8.67
N ALA A 69 -7.53 2.39 -8.94
CA ALA A 69 -7.46 2.92 -10.31
C ALA A 69 -6.26 2.40 -11.12
N ARG A 70 -5.21 1.91 -10.43
CA ARG A 70 -3.96 1.39 -11.04
C ARG A 70 -3.86 -0.13 -10.96
N GLN A 71 -4.84 -0.82 -10.37
CA GLN A 71 -4.78 -2.24 -10.07
C GLN A 71 -4.41 -3.07 -11.29
N GLU A 72 -5.12 -2.91 -12.40
CA GLU A 72 -4.88 -3.68 -13.63
C GLU A 72 -3.45 -3.49 -14.18
N SER A 73 -2.92 -2.27 -14.14
CA SER A 73 -1.54 -2.00 -14.57
C SER A 73 -0.51 -2.67 -13.65
N LEU A 74 -0.76 -2.64 -12.33
CA LEU A 74 0.13 -3.21 -11.33
C LEU A 74 0.12 -4.74 -11.36
N GLU A 75 -1.05 -5.35 -11.50
CA GLU A 75 -1.21 -6.79 -11.66
C GLU A 75 -0.51 -7.28 -12.92
N ASN A 76 -0.64 -6.57 -14.05
CA ASN A 76 0.09 -6.89 -15.27
C ASN A 76 1.61 -6.78 -15.11
N LYS A 77 2.10 -5.79 -14.36
CA LYS A 77 3.54 -5.67 -14.04
C LYS A 77 4.02 -6.82 -13.15
N LEU A 78 3.23 -7.19 -12.14
CA LEU A 78 3.50 -8.33 -11.27
C LEU A 78 3.53 -9.64 -12.05
N ALA A 79 2.53 -9.84 -12.91
CA ALA A 79 2.42 -10.98 -13.80
C ALA A 79 3.65 -11.08 -14.71
N LYS A 80 3.98 -10.03 -15.46
CA LYS A 80 5.19 -10.02 -16.31
C LYS A 80 6.47 -10.33 -15.54
N LYS A 81 6.55 -9.94 -14.27
CA LYS A 81 7.73 -10.13 -13.45
C LYS A 81 7.85 -11.54 -12.85
N HIS A 82 6.74 -12.15 -12.49
CA HIS A 82 6.70 -13.36 -11.67
C HIS A 82 5.99 -14.55 -12.31
N LEU A 83 5.26 -14.33 -13.40
CA LEU A 83 4.58 -15.36 -14.18
C LEU A 83 5.29 -15.50 -15.52
N SER A 84 6.16 -16.50 -15.64
CA SER A 84 6.63 -17.02 -16.93
C SER A 84 5.49 -17.77 -17.65
N GLU A 85 5.61 -17.90 -18.99
CA GLU A 85 4.62 -18.52 -19.89
C GLU A 85 3.91 -19.72 -19.25
N GLY A 86 2.62 -19.56 -18.93
CA GLY A 86 1.79 -20.62 -18.35
C GLY A 86 0.82 -20.19 -17.25
N SER A 87 0.92 -18.99 -16.71
CA SER A 87 -0.02 -18.55 -15.65
C SER A 87 -1.03 -17.54 -16.18
N LEU A 88 -2.30 -17.95 -16.19
CA LEU A 88 -3.46 -17.13 -16.52
C LEU A 88 -3.64 -15.99 -15.50
N ALA A 89 -3.02 -14.84 -15.77
CA ALA A 89 -3.37 -13.59 -15.10
C ALA A 89 -4.56 -12.96 -15.85
N GLY A 90 -5.75 -13.49 -15.63
CA GLY A 90 -6.95 -13.04 -16.34
C GLY A 90 -8.23 -13.70 -15.87
N LEU A 91 -8.54 -13.60 -14.58
CA LEU A 91 -9.93 -13.74 -14.12
C LEU A 91 -10.52 -12.34 -13.96
N LYS A 92 -11.06 -11.82 -15.06
CA LYS A 92 -12.22 -10.92 -15.01
C LYS A 92 -13.43 -11.81 -15.29
N LEU A 93 -14.25 -12.08 -14.27
CA LEU A 93 -15.68 -12.33 -14.44
C LEU A 93 -16.38 -10.96 -14.44
#